data_AF-E6PYK3-F1
#
_entry.id   AF-E6PYK3-F1
#
_cell.length_a   1.000
_cell.length_b   1.000
_cell.length_c   1.000
_cell.angle_alpha   90.00
_cell.angle_beta   90.00
_cell.angle_gamma   90.00
#
_symmetry.space_group_name_H-M   'P 1'
#
loop_
_entity.id
_entity.type
_entity.pdbx_description
1 polymer ?
#
loop_
_entity_poly.entity_id
_entity_poly.type
_entity_poly.pdbx_seq_one_letter_code
_entity_poly.pdbx_strand_id
1 'polypeptide(L)'
;MYRKVITGILPALFLILAMAFAFSPQLDGQQHLRRASSVPDLFNQEAGASDPAGILKYSKGLIGLFVPEYTGESFINSLADRLARAEQMAREGNGKLVPEQDVVQAFNELMQQVGAPSSLRTDEASMRRFREYAASIKAFPALFTAARNGTNCNPGEAVFLLYVLLSENGHPSEIYLDSAMALTQLDTQRNPGSGRGFVVGGLMSDSRASALLDLYPAKHSRSDAFALYKNLAVELGF
;
A
#
# COMPACT_ATOMS: atom_id res chain seq x y z
N MET A 1 -60.66 15.02 69.39
CA MET A 1 -60.60 13.61 69.84
C MET A 1 -59.72 12.83 68.89
N TYR A 2 -58.84 12.01 69.47
CA TYR A 2 -57.80 11.19 68.84
C TYR A 2 -58.25 10.33 67.65
N ARG A 3 -57.42 10.20 66.61
CA ARG A 3 -56.74 8.91 66.30
C ARG A 3 -55.70 8.99 65.17
N LYS A 4 -54.55 8.40 65.47
CA LYS A 4 -53.46 7.90 64.62
C LYS A 4 -53.94 6.93 63.52
N VAL A 5 -53.29 6.99 62.35
CA VAL A 5 -52.89 5.87 61.47
C VAL A 5 -51.66 6.39 60.70
N ILE A 6 -50.39 6.18 61.07
CA ILE A 6 -49.53 4.98 61.11
C ILE A 6 -49.47 4.19 59.79
N THR A 7 -48.24 4.20 59.27
CA THR A 7 -47.58 3.23 58.36
C THR A 7 -48.05 3.16 56.91
N GLY A 8 -47.22 3.79 56.07
CA GLY A 8 -47.05 3.42 54.67
C GLY A 8 -46.56 1.97 54.55
N ILE A 9 -47.18 1.29 53.60
CA ILE A 9 -46.86 -0.06 53.17
C ILE A 9 -46.16 0.07 51.80
N LEU A 10 -44.93 -0.46 51.75
CA LEU A 10 -44.11 -0.87 50.59
C LEU A 10 -44.92 -1.64 49.51
N PRO A 11 -44.38 -2.05 48.34
CA PRO A 11 -43.09 -1.75 47.68
C PRO A 11 -43.25 -1.44 46.17
N ALA A 12 -42.40 -0.56 45.62
CA ALA A 12 -42.05 -0.62 44.20
C ALA A 12 -40.54 -0.41 44.06
N LEU A 13 -39.81 -1.30 44.73
CA LEU A 13 -38.37 -1.42 44.68
C LEU A 13 -38.04 -2.47 43.61
N PHE A 14 -38.23 -2.09 42.34
CA PHE A 14 -37.74 -2.82 41.18
C PHE A 14 -37.43 -1.81 40.08
N LEU A 15 -36.24 -1.96 39.49
CA LEU A 15 -35.73 -1.27 38.29
C LEU A 15 -35.13 0.14 38.46
N ILE A 16 -34.04 0.23 39.23
CA ILE A 16 -32.87 1.01 38.76
C ILE A 16 -31.63 0.14 38.94
N LEU A 17 -31.49 -0.85 38.06
CA LEU A 17 -30.23 -1.53 37.78
C LEU A 17 -29.90 -1.22 36.32
N ALA A 18 -29.37 -0.04 36.06
CA ALA A 18 -28.88 0.31 34.73
C ALA A 18 -27.71 1.29 34.86
N MET A 19 -26.52 0.69 34.79
CA MET A 19 -25.40 1.22 34.01
C MET A 19 -24.72 2.48 34.57
N ALA A 20 -24.16 2.35 35.77
CA ALA A 20 -22.93 3.06 36.12
C ALA A 20 -21.73 2.11 35.89
N PHE A 21 -21.57 1.60 34.66
CA PHE A 21 -20.27 1.13 34.22
C PHE A 21 -19.54 2.35 33.68
N ALA A 22 -18.54 2.77 34.45
CA ALA A 22 -17.49 3.66 34.04
C ALA A 22 -16.83 3.10 32.78
N PHE A 23 -17.37 3.44 31.60
CA PHE A 23 -16.60 3.45 30.37
C PHE A 23 -15.78 4.73 30.40
N SER A 24 -14.61 4.62 31.02
CA SER A 24 -13.47 5.41 30.59
C SER A 24 -13.40 5.28 29.07
N PRO A 25 -13.40 6.36 28.27
CA PRO A 25 -12.86 6.23 26.94
C PRO A 25 -11.40 5.87 27.18
N GLN A 26 -11.06 4.60 26.96
CA GLN A 26 -9.69 4.21 26.71
C GLN A 26 -9.18 5.22 25.68
N LEU A 27 -8.08 5.89 26.03
CA LEU A 27 -7.17 6.40 25.03
C LEU A 27 -7.00 5.25 24.04
N ASP A 28 -7.72 5.32 22.92
CA ASP A 28 -7.36 4.60 21.72
C ASP A 28 -5.91 5.00 21.53
N GLY A 29 -5.04 4.06 21.87
CA GLY A 29 -3.65 4.15 21.51
C GLY A 29 -3.69 4.44 20.02
N GLN A 30 -3.15 5.61 19.65
CA GLN A 30 -2.72 5.83 18.29
C GLN A 30 -1.76 4.68 17.98
N GLN A 31 -2.30 3.56 17.51
CA GLN A 31 -1.64 2.73 16.55
C GLN A 31 -1.43 3.68 15.39
N HIS A 32 -0.30 4.40 15.41
CA HIS A 32 0.32 4.90 14.21
C HIS A 32 0.19 3.75 13.22
N LEU A 33 -0.72 3.94 12.25
CA LEU A 33 -1.02 2.96 11.22
C LEU A 33 0.34 2.54 10.67
N ARG A 34 0.81 1.34 11.06
CA ARG A 34 2.12 0.86 10.66
C ARG A 34 2.11 0.88 9.14
N ARG A 35 2.90 1.77 8.55
CA ARG A 35 3.33 1.72 7.15
C ARG A 35 3.67 0.25 6.87
N ALA A 36 3.28 -0.28 5.71
CA ALA A 36 3.71 -1.61 5.33
C ALA A 36 5.23 -1.65 5.50
N SER A 37 5.70 -2.48 6.44
CA SER A 37 7.05 -2.32 7.00
C SER A 37 8.09 -2.97 6.10
N SER A 38 7.66 -3.67 5.04
CA SER A 38 8.51 -4.32 4.05
C SER A 38 7.71 -4.72 2.79
N VAL A 39 8.40 -4.95 1.67
CA VAL A 39 7.81 -5.50 0.43
C VAL A 39 7.13 -6.87 0.65
N PRO A 40 7.70 -7.82 1.44
CA PRO A 40 7.00 -9.04 1.83
C PRO A 40 5.68 -8.82 2.56
N ASP A 41 5.59 -7.82 3.46
CA ASP A 41 4.33 -7.50 4.14
C ASP A 41 3.26 -7.04 3.13
N LEU A 42 3.65 -6.36 2.06
CA LEU A 42 2.74 -5.95 0.99
C LEU A 42 2.23 -7.16 0.20
N PHE A 43 3.08 -8.11 -0.12
CA PHE A 43 2.66 -9.35 -0.78
C PHE A 43 1.69 -10.15 0.09
N ASN A 44 1.94 -10.23 1.39
CA ASN A 44 1.02 -10.87 2.33
C ASN A 44 -0.33 -10.13 2.42
N GLN A 45 -0.30 -8.78 2.42
CA GLN A 45 -1.51 -7.98 2.41
C GLN A 45 -2.30 -8.15 1.11
N GLU A 46 -1.63 -8.17 -0.04
CA GLU A 46 -2.24 -8.38 -1.34
C GLU A 46 -2.90 -9.77 -1.43
N ALA A 47 -2.18 -10.82 -1.01
CA ALA A 47 -2.70 -12.18 -0.98
C ALA A 47 -3.93 -12.33 -0.06
N GLY A 48 -4.02 -11.52 1.00
CA GLY A 48 -5.16 -11.47 1.91
C GLY A 48 -6.27 -10.49 1.50
N ALA A 49 -6.05 -9.63 0.50
CA ALA A 49 -6.96 -8.56 0.10
C ALA A 49 -8.14 -9.09 -0.75
N SER A 50 -9.07 -9.76 -0.08
CA SER A 50 -10.27 -10.34 -0.69
C SER A 50 -11.53 -9.49 -0.52
N ASP A 51 -11.49 -8.48 0.35
CA ASP A 51 -12.59 -7.56 0.64
C ASP A 51 -12.16 -6.09 0.46
N PRO A 52 -13.10 -5.13 0.40
CA PRO A 52 -12.77 -3.72 0.21
C PRO A 52 -11.82 -3.16 1.28
N ALA A 53 -11.93 -3.63 2.53
CA ALA A 53 -11.07 -3.18 3.62
C ALA A 53 -9.61 -3.66 3.45
N GLY A 54 -9.42 -4.91 3.05
CA GLY A 54 -8.12 -5.49 2.74
C GLY A 54 -7.47 -4.82 1.54
N ILE A 55 -8.23 -4.58 0.47
CA ILE A 55 -7.76 -3.87 -0.74
C ILE A 55 -7.32 -2.44 -0.37
N LEU A 56 -8.09 -1.73 0.46
CA LEU A 56 -7.71 -0.40 0.93
C LEU A 56 -6.41 -0.41 1.75
N LYS A 57 -6.27 -1.37 2.67
CA LYS A 57 -5.07 -1.50 3.50
C LYS A 57 -3.82 -1.74 2.62
N TYR A 58 -3.92 -2.68 1.68
CA TYR A 58 -2.89 -2.97 0.70
C TYR A 58 -2.54 -1.73 -0.15
N SER A 59 -3.57 -1.02 -0.65
CA SER A 59 -3.40 0.19 -1.46
C SER A 59 -2.69 1.31 -0.69
N LYS A 60 -3.02 1.50 0.60
CA LYS A 60 -2.32 2.45 1.48
C LYS A 60 -0.85 2.06 1.65
N GLY A 61 -0.57 0.77 1.78
CA GLY A 61 0.78 0.23 1.79
C GLY A 61 1.57 0.57 0.52
N LEU A 62 0.98 0.36 -0.66
CA LEU A 62 1.60 0.66 -1.95
C LEU A 62 1.89 2.15 -2.14
N ILE A 63 0.90 3.02 -1.91
CA ILE A 63 1.09 4.48 -2.01
C ILE A 63 2.19 4.92 -1.04
N GLY A 64 2.20 4.35 0.16
CA GLY A 64 3.22 4.61 1.17
C GLY A 64 4.64 4.20 0.78
N LEU A 65 4.86 3.44 -0.29
CA LEU A 65 6.21 3.08 -0.73
C LEU A 65 6.95 4.23 -1.44
N PHE A 66 6.24 5.06 -2.19
CA PHE A 66 6.86 6.08 -3.05
C PHE A 66 6.32 7.49 -2.83
N VAL A 67 5.19 7.66 -2.13
CA VAL A 67 4.71 8.98 -1.71
C VAL A 67 5.33 9.34 -0.35
N PRO A 68 6.09 10.44 -0.26
CA PRO A 68 6.76 10.83 0.97
C PRO A 68 5.79 11.27 2.07
N GLU A 69 6.17 11.03 3.32
CA GLU A 69 5.32 11.32 4.50
C GLU A 69 5.01 12.82 4.67
N TYR A 70 5.92 13.72 4.23
CA TYR A 70 5.69 15.17 4.32
C TYR A 70 4.47 15.62 3.47
N THR A 71 3.98 14.79 2.55
CA THR A 71 2.76 15.09 1.80
C THR A 71 1.51 15.07 2.68
N GLY A 72 1.58 14.42 3.83
CA GLY A 72 0.53 14.38 4.83
C GLY A 72 -0.43 13.22 4.63
N GLU A 73 -0.97 12.71 5.75
CA GLU A 73 -1.78 11.49 5.76
C GLU A 73 -3.06 11.63 4.93
N SER A 74 -3.70 12.81 4.92
CA SER A 74 -4.92 13.04 4.13
C SER A 74 -4.68 12.88 2.63
N PHE A 75 -3.53 13.31 2.13
CA PHE A 75 -3.15 13.16 0.73
C PHE A 75 -2.89 11.69 0.38
N ILE A 76 -2.09 11.01 1.21
CA ILE A 76 -1.80 9.58 1.06
C ILE A 76 -3.09 8.75 1.08
N ASN A 77 -3.98 9.00 2.05
CA ASN A 77 -5.26 8.32 2.15
C ASN A 77 -6.13 8.58 0.91
N SER A 78 -6.17 9.82 0.41
CA SER A 78 -6.93 10.15 -0.81
C SER A 78 -6.44 9.38 -2.04
N LEU A 79 -5.12 9.20 -2.21
CA LEU A 79 -4.58 8.39 -3.30
C LEU A 79 -4.83 6.90 -3.08
N ALA A 80 -4.68 6.42 -1.85
CA ALA A 80 -4.94 5.02 -1.49
C ALA A 80 -6.41 4.63 -1.73
N ASP A 81 -7.35 5.50 -1.38
CA ASP A 81 -8.79 5.29 -1.61
C ASP A 81 -9.11 5.21 -3.11
N ARG A 82 -8.45 6.04 -3.93
CA ARG A 82 -8.59 6.02 -5.39
C ARG A 82 -8.06 4.70 -5.97
N LEU A 83 -6.84 4.33 -5.58
CA LEU A 83 -6.22 3.07 -5.99
C LEU A 83 -7.06 1.86 -5.56
N ALA A 84 -7.57 1.86 -4.33
CA ALA A 84 -8.39 0.76 -3.80
C ALA A 84 -9.68 0.57 -4.60
N ARG A 85 -10.35 1.66 -4.98
CA ARG A 85 -11.54 1.59 -5.84
C ARG A 85 -11.20 1.07 -7.24
N ALA A 86 -10.12 1.57 -7.83
CA ALA A 86 -9.68 1.10 -9.15
C ALA A 86 -9.35 -0.39 -9.13
N GLU A 87 -8.60 -0.84 -8.12
CA GLU A 87 -8.23 -2.24 -7.90
C GLU A 87 -9.47 -3.12 -7.72
N GLN A 88 -10.42 -2.69 -6.88
CA GLN A 88 -11.67 -3.42 -6.66
C GLN A 88 -12.46 -3.56 -7.97
N MET A 89 -12.66 -2.47 -8.71
CA MET A 89 -13.37 -2.52 -10.00
C MET A 89 -12.66 -3.45 -11.00
N ALA A 90 -11.33 -3.41 -11.07
CA ALA A 90 -10.54 -4.27 -11.94
C ALA A 90 -10.70 -5.76 -11.57
N ARG A 91 -10.61 -6.09 -10.26
CA ARG A 91 -10.82 -7.47 -9.75
C ARG A 91 -12.23 -7.98 -10.02
N GLU A 92 -13.23 -7.10 -10.01
CA GLU A 92 -14.62 -7.42 -10.33
C GLU A 92 -14.90 -7.48 -11.85
N GLY A 93 -13.91 -7.21 -12.69
CA GLY A 93 -14.04 -7.22 -14.15
C GLY A 93 -14.75 -6.00 -14.75
N ASN A 94 -15.03 -4.98 -13.93
CA ASN A 94 -15.73 -3.75 -14.32
C ASN A 94 -14.79 -2.55 -14.50
N GLY A 95 -13.52 -2.70 -14.09
CA GLY A 95 -12.51 -1.64 -14.10
C GLY A 95 -11.54 -1.72 -15.29
N LYS A 96 -10.82 -0.64 -15.52
CA LYS A 96 -9.75 -0.57 -16.53
C LYS A 96 -8.49 -1.25 -15.98
N LEU A 97 -7.91 -2.16 -16.78
CA LEU A 97 -6.55 -2.62 -16.57
C LEU A 97 -5.54 -1.60 -17.12
N VAL A 98 -4.36 -1.55 -16.52
CA VAL A 98 -3.30 -0.59 -16.87
C VAL A 98 -2.32 -1.28 -17.83
N PRO A 99 -2.18 -0.84 -19.09
CA PRO A 99 -1.16 -1.35 -20.00
C PRO A 99 0.26 -1.21 -19.41
N GLU A 100 1.13 -2.18 -19.67
CA GLU A 100 2.58 -2.09 -19.31
C GLU A 100 3.23 -0.82 -19.87
N GLN A 101 2.84 -0.43 -21.08
CA GLN A 101 3.28 0.79 -21.74
C GLN A 101 2.97 2.04 -20.91
N ASP A 102 1.78 2.13 -20.32
CA ASP A 102 1.37 3.27 -19.49
C ASP A 102 2.25 3.36 -18.23
N VAL A 103 2.65 2.22 -17.65
CA VAL A 103 3.59 2.19 -16.49
C VAL A 103 4.98 2.70 -16.89
N VAL A 104 5.49 2.24 -18.03
CA VAL A 104 6.81 2.64 -18.56
C VAL A 104 6.81 4.13 -18.91
N GLN A 105 5.75 4.61 -19.56
CA GLN A 105 5.58 6.02 -19.90
C GLN A 105 5.53 6.88 -18.64
N ALA A 106 4.70 6.51 -17.66
CA ALA A 106 4.57 7.24 -16.40
C ALA A 106 5.91 7.37 -15.65
N PHE A 107 6.68 6.28 -15.59
CA PHE A 107 8.03 6.31 -15.02
C PHE A 107 8.97 7.24 -15.81
N ASN A 108 9.01 7.12 -17.13
CA ASN A 108 9.91 7.91 -17.98
C ASN A 108 9.58 9.41 -17.94
N GLU A 109 8.29 9.76 -17.89
CA GLU A 109 7.82 11.13 -17.72
C GLU A 109 8.15 11.67 -16.33
N LEU A 110 7.96 10.87 -15.28
CA LEU A 110 8.39 11.21 -13.92
C LEU A 110 9.90 11.49 -13.86
N MET A 111 10.72 10.61 -14.44
CA MET A 111 12.18 10.80 -14.52
C MET A 111 12.55 12.08 -15.26
N GLN A 112 11.86 12.39 -16.36
CA GLN A 112 12.05 13.65 -17.08
C GLN A 112 11.68 14.87 -16.21
N GLN A 113 10.56 14.83 -15.48
CA GLN A 113 10.10 15.92 -14.62
C GLN A 113 11.07 16.20 -13.46
N VAL A 114 11.70 15.18 -12.90
CA VAL A 114 12.69 15.34 -11.83
C VAL A 114 14.10 15.65 -12.35
N GLY A 115 14.29 15.79 -13.66
CA GLY A 115 15.57 16.10 -14.28
C GLY A 115 16.58 14.94 -14.24
N ALA A 116 16.09 13.70 -14.22
CA ALA A 116 16.94 12.51 -14.29
C ALA A 116 17.66 12.41 -15.65
N PRO A 117 18.87 11.83 -15.70
CA PRO A 117 19.54 11.56 -16.96
C PRO A 117 18.79 10.48 -17.76
N SER A 118 18.87 10.56 -19.09
CA SER A 118 18.19 9.62 -19.99
C SER A 118 18.60 8.15 -19.81
N SER A 119 19.75 7.90 -19.17
CA SER A 119 20.20 6.56 -18.80
C SER A 119 19.32 5.87 -17.76
N LEU A 120 18.49 6.62 -17.03
CA LEU A 120 17.54 6.06 -16.06
C LEU A 120 16.19 5.70 -16.69
N ARG A 121 16.02 5.87 -18.00
CA ARG A 121 14.79 5.48 -18.69
C ARG A 121 14.68 3.96 -18.79
N THR A 122 13.44 3.50 -18.87
CA THR A 122 13.11 2.08 -19.07
C THR A 122 12.29 1.89 -20.35
N ASP A 123 12.12 0.64 -20.75
CA ASP A 123 11.37 0.24 -21.93
C ASP A 123 10.39 -0.91 -21.63
N GLU A 124 9.41 -1.10 -22.50
CA GLU A 124 8.36 -2.12 -22.35
C GLU A 124 8.90 -3.54 -22.35
N ALA A 125 9.98 -3.83 -23.09
CA ALA A 125 10.52 -5.19 -23.16
C ALA A 125 11.22 -5.56 -21.84
N SER A 126 11.95 -4.63 -21.25
CA SER A 126 12.56 -4.77 -19.93
C SER A 126 11.50 -4.97 -18.83
N MET A 127 10.44 -4.16 -18.84
CA MET A 127 9.31 -4.31 -17.92
C MET A 127 8.60 -5.66 -18.09
N ARG A 128 8.28 -6.05 -19.32
CA ARG A 128 7.60 -7.29 -19.64
C ARG A 128 8.39 -8.51 -19.18
N ARG A 129 9.69 -8.56 -19.48
CA ARG A 129 10.58 -9.66 -19.06
C ARG A 129 10.55 -9.83 -17.54
N PHE A 130 10.73 -8.73 -16.80
CA PHE A 130 10.68 -8.75 -15.35
C PHE A 130 9.34 -9.29 -14.84
N ARG A 131 8.23 -8.80 -15.41
CA ARG A 131 6.88 -9.15 -14.98
C ARG A 131 6.50 -10.60 -15.31
N GLU A 132 6.87 -11.11 -16.48
CA GLU A 132 6.69 -12.50 -16.87
C GLU A 132 7.48 -13.44 -15.94
N TYR A 133 8.73 -13.08 -15.65
CA TYR A 133 9.55 -13.80 -14.69
C TYR A 133 8.91 -13.79 -13.29
N ALA A 134 8.47 -12.63 -12.81
CA ALA A 134 7.79 -12.49 -11.52
C ALA A 134 6.53 -13.34 -11.42
N ALA A 135 5.72 -13.39 -12.48
CA ALA A 135 4.51 -14.21 -12.55
C ALA A 135 4.81 -15.72 -12.57
N SER A 136 6.01 -16.13 -13.01
CA SER A 136 6.44 -17.53 -12.96
C SER A 136 6.79 -18.01 -11.54
N ILE A 137 7.04 -17.07 -10.62
CA ILE A 137 7.36 -17.36 -9.23
C ILE A 137 6.08 -17.66 -8.46
N LYS A 138 5.93 -18.91 -7.99
CA LYS A 138 4.76 -19.38 -7.23
C LYS A 138 4.50 -18.63 -5.91
N ALA A 139 5.48 -17.90 -5.39
CA ALA A 139 5.32 -17.09 -4.18
C ALA A 139 4.63 -15.74 -4.44
N PHE A 140 4.60 -15.25 -5.68
CA PHE A 140 4.02 -13.93 -6.04
C PHE A 140 2.85 -13.94 -7.04
N PRO A 141 2.09 -15.04 -7.26
CA PRO A 141 1.09 -15.11 -8.33
C PRO A 141 -0.16 -14.28 -8.07
N ALA A 142 -0.39 -13.81 -6.84
CA ALA A 142 -1.55 -12.99 -6.52
C ALA A 142 -1.36 -11.56 -7.06
N LEU A 143 -0.20 -10.95 -6.78
CA LEU A 143 0.15 -9.61 -7.27
C LEU A 143 0.43 -9.55 -8.77
N PHE A 144 1.25 -10.46 -9.30
CA PHE A 144 1.66 -10.39 -10.71
C PHE A 144 0.65 -11.10 -11.60
N THR A 145 0.03 -10.35 -12.49
CA THR A 145 -1.11 -10.84 -13.27
C THR A 145 -0.78 -11.13 -14.73
N ALA A 146 0.50 -11.11 -15.14
CA ALA A 146 0.89 -11.33 -16.53
C ALA A 146 0.31 -12.62 -17.15
N ALA A 147 0.30 -13.72 -16.39
CA ALA A 147 -0.29 -14.98 -16.85
C ALA A 147 -1.82 -14.91 -17.07
N ARG A 148 -2.53 -13.99 -16.41
CA ARG A 148 -3.99 -13.81 -16.49
C ARG A 148 -4.40 -12.69 -17.44
N ASN A 149 -3.63 -11.60 -17.46
CA ASN A 149 -4.00 -10.32 -18.06
C ASN A 149 -3.10 -9.93 -19.26
N GLY A 150 -2.16 -10.79 -19.65
CA GLY A 150 -1.22 -10.53 -20.73
C GLY A 150 -0.37 -9.29 -20.42
N THR A 151 -0.32 -8.34 -21.33
CA THR A 151 0.46 -7.08 -21.21
C THR A 151 -0.26 -5.98 -20.41
N ASN A 152 -1.31 -6.32 -19.67
CA ASN A 152 -2.06 -5.39 -18.84
C ASN A 152 -1.97 -5.79 -17.37
N CYS A 153 -1.86 -4.80 -16.50
CA CYS A 153 -1.71 -4.92 -15.06
C CYS A 153 -3.01 -4.58 -14.35
N ASN A 154 -3.22 -5.15 -13.17
CA ASN A 154 -4.16 -4.55 -12.22
C ASN A 154 -3.58 -3.20 -11.71
N PRO A 155 -4.43 -2.24 -11.28
CA PRO A 155 -3.94 -0.96 -10.75
C PRO A 155 -2.89 -1.08 -9.65
N GLY A 156 -3.08 -1.97 -8.68
CA GLY A 156 -2.11 -2.23 -7.60
C GLY A 156 -0.78 -2.80 -8.12
N GLU A 157 -0.84 -3.72 -9.09
CA GLU A 157 0.35 -4.24 -9.76
C GLU A 157 1.11 -3.13 -10.51
N ALA A 158 0.40 -2.26 -11.23
CA ALA A 158 1.01 -1.14 -11.95
C ALA A 158 1.76 -0.18 -11.02
N VAL A 159 1.15 0.15 -9.88
CA VAL A 159 1.79 0.98 -8.84
C VAL A 159 3.00 0.29 -8.22
N PHE A 160 2.92 -1.03 -7.98
CA PHE A 160 4.06 -1.79 -7.48
C PHE A 160 5.22 -1.83 -8.49
N LEU A 161 4.93 -2.05 -9.78
CA LEU A 161 5.94 -2.05 -10.85
C LEU A 161 6.63 -0.68 -10.96
N LEU A 162 5.89 0.42 -10.83
CA LEU A 162 6.48 1.75 -10.75
C LEU A 162 7.45 1.87 -9.58
N TYR A 163 7.07 1.40 -8.39
CA TYR A 163 7.97 1.39 -7.23
C TYR A 163 9.25 0.59 -7.50
N VAL A 164 9.15 -0.57 -8.16
CA VAL A 164 10.33 -1.36 -8.55
C VAL A 164 11.24 -0.55 -9.48
N LEU A 165 10.68 0.11 -10.51
CA LEU A 165 11.46 0.96 -11.41
C LEU A 165 12.16 2.10 -10.67
N LEU A 166 11.47 2.74 -9.72
CA LEU A 166 12.06 3.80 -8.89
C LEU A 166 13.20 3.29 -7.99
N SER A 167 13.05 2.08 -7.46
CA SER A 167 14.05 1.47 -6.57
C SER A 167 15.28 0.97 -7.32
N GLU A 168 15.08 0.48 -8.55
CA GLU A 168 16.08 -0.15 -9.41
C GLU A 168 16.54 0.76 -10.56
N ASN A 169 16.39 2.09 -10.45
CA ASN A 169 16.90 3.06 -11.43
C ASN A 169 16.42 2.82 -12.88
N GLY A 170 15.20 2.33 -13.05
CA GLY A 170 14.60 2.00 -14.35
C GLY A 170 15.07 0.66 -14.93
N HIS A 171 15.85 -0.14 -14.19
CA HIS A 171 16.41 -1.41 -14.66
C HIS A 171 15.98 -2.55 -13.73
N PRO A 172 14.70 -2.95 -13.79
CA PRO A 172 14.18 -3.98 -12.90
C PRO A 172 14.93 -5.29 -13.16
N SER A 173 15.50 -5.87 -12.10
CA SER A 173 16.33 -7.07 -12.19
C SER A 173 15.61 -8.29 -11.63
N GLU A 174 15.69 -9.43 -12.32
CA GLU A 174 15.17 -10.72 -11.86
C GLU A 174 15.84 -11.16 -10.53
N ILE A 175 17.11 -10.77 -10.33
CA ILE A 175 17.89 -11.04 -9.11
C ILE A 175 17.22 -10.46 -7.85
N TYR A 176 16.49 -9.35 -8.00
CA TYR A 176 15.70 -8.76 -6.92
C TYR A 176 14.65 -9.74 -6.39
N LEU A 177 13.96 -10.42 -7.30
CA LEU A 177 12.92 -11.39 -6.97
C LEU A 177 13.52 -12.67 -6.40
N ASP A 178 14.63 -13.15 -6.96
CA ASP A 178 15.39 -14.29 -6.42
C ASP A 178 15.83 -14.06 -4.97
N SER A 179 16.33 -12.85 -4.68
CA SER A 179 16.78 -12.47 -3.35
C SER A 179 15.60 -12.39 -2.36
N ALA A 180 14.47 -11.83 -2.78
CA ALA A 180 13.25 -11.79 -1.99
C ALA A 180 12.71 -13.21 -1.68
N MET A 181 12.77 -14.12 -2.66
CA MET A 181 12.41 -15.53 -2.46
C MET A 181 13.33 -16.24 -1.47
N ALA A 182 14.65 -16.09 -1.62
CA ALA A 182 15.63 -16.73 -0.75
C ALA A 182 15.44 -16.31 0.71
N LEU A 183 15.17 -15.02 0.95
CA LEU A 183 14.86 -14.50 2.28
C LEU A 183 13.56 -15.09 2.85
N THR A 184 12.52 -15.24 2.03
CA THR A 184 11.23 -15.82 2.45
C THR A 184 11.37 -17.30 2.85
N GLN A 185 12.18 -18.07 2.12
CA GLN A 185 12.44 -19.48 2.43
C GLN A 185 13.24 -19.66 3.72
N LEU A 186 14.24 -18.82 3.95
CA LEU A 186 15.08 -18.85 5.16
C LEU A 186 14.27 -18.62 6.44
N ASP A 187 13.31 -17.70 6.42
CA ASP A 187 12.48 -17.41 7.60
C ASP A 187 11.42 -18.49 7.87
N THR A 188 10.83 -19.04 6.79
CA THR A 188 9.91 -20.19 6.89
C THR A 188 10.58 -21.41 7.55
N GLN A 189 11.87 -21.62 7.29
CA GLN A 189 12.65 -22.68 7.96
C GLN A 189 13.02 -22.35 9.41
N ARG A 190 13.11 -21.07 9.78
CA ARG A 190 13.64 -20.66 11.09
C ARG A 190 12.57 -20.55 12.17
N ASN A 191 11.30 -20.33 11.82
CA ASN A 191 10.19 -20.35 12.77
C ASN A 191 8.81 -20.54 12.09
N PRO A 192 8.22 -21.75 12.07
CA PRO A 192 6.91 -22.01 11.46
C PRO A 192 5.70 -21.42 12.22
N GLY A 193 5.89 -20.41 13.08
CA GLY A 193 4.82 -19.83 13.91
C GLY A 193 5.07 -18.43 14.48
N SER A 194 6.15 -17.74 14.10
CA SER A 194 6.43 -16.39 14.58
C SER A 194 6.14 -15.38 13.48
N GLY A 195 4.95 -14.78 13.51
CA GLY A 195 4.62 -13.58 12.74
C GLY A 195 5.43 -12.37 13.23
N ARG A 196 6.72 -12.32 12.91
CA ARG A 196 7.58 -11.15 13.11
C ARG A 196 8.08 -10.70 11.74
N GLY A 197 7.75 -9.44 11.43
CA GLY A 197 7.98 -8.81 10.14
C GLY A 197 9.43 -8.92 9.67
N PHE A 198 9.55 -9.18 8.38
CA PHE A 198 10.83 -9.19 7.69
C PHE A 198 11.36 -7.77 7.62
N VAL A 199 12.54 -7.57 8.18
CA VAL A 199 13.45 -6.58 7.60
C VAL A 199 14.07 -7.30 6.41
N VAL A 200 13.50 -7.10 5.21
CA VAL A 200 14.34 -7.22 4.01
C VAL A 200 15.46 -6.25 4.27
N GLY A 201 16.63 -6.79 4.64
CA GLY A 201 17.82 -6.02 4.92
C GLY A 201 17.93 -4.99 3.82
N GLY A 202 17.92 -3.72 4.22
CA GLY A 202 17.96 -2.62 3.28
C GLY A 202 19.05 -2.89 2.26
N LEU A 203 18.65 -3.19 1.03
CA LEU A 203 19.21 -2.44 -0.07
C LEU A 203 18.74 -1.01 0.20
N MET A 204 19.49 -0.33 1.07
CA MET A 204 19.81 1.07 0.82
C MET A 204 20.43 1.05 -0.57
N SER A 205 19.56 0.99 -1.58
CA SER A 205 19.94 1.39 -2.89
C SER A 205 20.27 2.85 -2.68
N ASP A 206 21.55 3.20 -2.83
CA ASP A 206 22.04 4.56 -3.02
C ASP A 206 21.45 5.11 -4.35
N SER A 207 20.13 4.96 -4.53
CA SER A 207 19.46 4.92 -5.81
C SER A 207 19.19 6.32 -6.26
N ARG A 208 19.72 6.65 -7.42
CA ARG A 208 19.67 7.99 -7.99
C ARG A 208 18.22 8.39 -8.29
N ALA A 209 17.35 7.47 -8.71
CA ALA A 209 15.95 7.78 -9.01
C ALA A 209 15.12 8.14 -7.77
N SER A 210 15.15 7.32 -6.71
CA SER A 210 14.47 7.63 -5.45
C SER A 210 15.07 8.87 -4.78
N ALA A 211 16.40 9.02 -4.79
CA ALA A 211 17.06 10.22 -4.26
C ALA A 211 16.67 11.49 -5.02
N LEU A 212 16.47 11.42 -6.34
CA LEU A 212 15.99 12.57 -7.13
C LEU A 212 14.57 12.97 -6.72
N LEU A 213 13.69 12.01 -6.43
CA LEU A 213 12.35 12.28 -5.91
C LEU A 213 12.39 12.89 -4.51
N ASP A 214 13.26 12.38 -3.63
CA ASP A 214 13.42 12.91 -2.27
C ASP A 214 13.99 14.35 -2.27
N LEU A 215 14.84 14.67 -3.25
CA LEU A 215 15.41 16.01 -3.45
C LEU A 215 14.48 16.96 -4.20
N TYR A 216 13.42 16.46 -4.86
CA TYR A 216 12.50 17.28 -5.64
C TYR A 216 11.88 18.45 -4.83
N PRO A 217 11.40 18.25 -3.60
CA PRO A 217 10.81 19.32 -2.78
C PRO A 217 11.81 20.36 -2.29
N ALA A 218 13.12 20.05 -2.31
CA ALA A 218 14.14 21.04 -1.99
C ALA A 218 14.28 22.11 -3.08
N LYS A 219 13.80 21.81 -4.31
CA LYS A 219 13.89 22.69 -5.47
C LYS A 219 12.53 23.18 -5.99
N HIS A 220 11.44 22.62 -5.49
CA HIS A 220 10.08 22.89 -5.96
C HIS A 220 9.13 23.15 -4.80
N SER A 221 7.98 23.78 -5.08
CA SER A 221 6.99 24.01 -4.04
C SER A 221 6.34 22.71 -3.59
N ARG A 222 5.75 22.72 -2.39
CA ARG A 222 4.91 21.59 -1.92
C ARG A 222 3.75 21.29 -2.87
N SER A 223 3.20 22.32 -3.53
CA SER A 223 2.13 22.17 -4.52
C SER A 223 2.61 21.40 -5.76
N ASP A 224 3.83 21.66 -6.21
CA ASP A 224 4.43 20.97 -7.36
C ASP A 224 4.67 19.49 -7.04
N ALA A 225 5.18 19.19 -5.85
CA ALA A 225 5.32 17.82 -5.38
C ALA A 225 3.96 17.08 -5.33
N PHE A 226 2.88 17.76 -4.93
CA PHE A 226 1.54 17.14 -4.91
C PHE A 226 1.01 16.90 -6.32
N ALA A 227 1.25 17.84 -7.24
CA ALA A 227 0.88 17.71 -8.64
C ALA A 227 1.59 16.51 -9.28
N LEU A 228 2.88 16.31 -8.98
CA LEU A 228 3.68 15.18 -9.45
C LEU A 228 3.00 13.83 -9.16
N TYR A 229 2.66 13.57 -7.89
CA TYR A 229 2.02 12.31 -7.50
C TYR A 229 0.57 12.20 -7.97
N LYS A 230 -0.15 13.32 -8.12
CA LYS A 230 -1.51 13.32 -8.70
C LYS A 230 -1.50 12.96 -10.18
N ASN A 231 -0.57 13.52 -10.95
CA ASN A 231 -0.43 13.24 -12.39
C ASN A 231 -0.09 11.77 -12.61
N LEU A 232 0.86 11.25 -11.82
CA LEU A 232 1.23 9.84 -11.83
C LEU A 232 0.03 8.91 -11.58
N ALA A 233 -0.83 9.24 -10.62
CA ALA A 233 -2.06 8.48 -10.36
C ALA A 233 -3.02 8.51 -11.56
N VAL A 234 -3.17 9.67 -12.21
CA VAL A 234 -3.99 9.83 -13.42
C VAL A 234 -3.44 9.00 -14.59
N GLU A 235 -2.13 9.04 -14.82
CA GLU A 235 -1.46 8.24 -15.87
C GLU A 235 -1.66 6.74 -15.65
N LEU A 236 -1.62 6.28 -14.39
CA LEU A 236 -1.88 4.90 -14.01
C LEU A 236 -3.38 4.58 -13.84
N GLY A 237 -4.28 5.53 -14.13
CA GLY A 237 -5.72 5.30 -14.23
C GLY A 237 -6.48 5.15 -12.91
N PHE A 238 -6.01 5.74 -11.81
CA PHE A 238 -6.72 5.76 -10.52
C PHE A 238 -6.80 7.16 -9.91
#